data_AF-A0A7Y3A904-F1
#
_entry.id   AF-A0A7Y3A904-F1
#
_cell.length_a   1.000
_cell.length_b   1.000
_cell.length_c   1.000
_cell.angle_alpha   90.00
_cell.angle_beta   90.00
_cell.angle_gamma   90.00
#
_symmetry.space_group_name_H-M   'P 1'
#
loop_
_entity.id
_entity.type
_entity.pdbx_description
1 polymer ?
#
loop_
_entity_poly.entity_id
_entity_poly.type
_entity_poly.pdbx_seq_one_letter_code
_entity_poly.pdbx_strand_id
1 'polypeptide(L)' 'MSTAISLRDVVKTFGPTRALDGLDLEVATGEVHGYLG' A
#
# COMPACT_ATOMS: atom_id res chain seq x y z
N MET A 1 4.53 -18.50 4.65
CA MET A 1 5.41 -17.31 4.77
C MET A 1 4.70 -16.32 5.67
N SER A 2 5.41 -15.58 6.54
CA SER A 2 4.80 -14.55 7.39
C SER A 2 4.62 -13.24 6.63
N THR A 3 3.53 -12.53 6.88
CA THR A 3 3.30 -11.18 6.37
C THR A 3 4.19 -10.20 7.13
N ALA A 4 4.98 -9.40 6.42
CA ALA A 4 5.86 -8.38 6.97
C ALA A 4 5.23 -6.98 6.92
N ILE A 5 4.45 -6.69 5.86
CA ILE A 5 3.71 -5.43 5.69
C ILE A 5 2.26 -5.79 5.39
N SER A 6 1.32 -5.16 6.10
CA SER A 6 -0.12 -5.26 5.82
C SER A 6 -0.71 -3.86 5.84
N LEU A 7 -1.30 -3.45 4.72
CA LEU A 7 -2.07 -2.22 4.54
C LEU A 7 -3.49 -2.60 4.19
N ARG A 8 -4.47 -1.88 4.76
CA ARG A 8 -5.87 -2.02 4.37
C ARG A 8 -6.51 -0.66 4.18
N ASP A 9 -7.23 -0.50 3.08
CA ASP A 9 -8.01 0.68 2.70
C ASP A 9 -7.24 2.00 2.92
N VAL A 10 -5.95 2.03 2.55
CA VAL A 10 -5.11 3.21 2.80
C VAL A 10 -5.45 4.31 1.81
N VAL A 11 -5.84 5.45 2.37
CA VAL A 11 -6.22 6.65 1.62
C VAL A 11 -5.24 7.77 1.93
N LYS A 12 -4.81 8.51 0.89
CA LYS A 12 -4.06 9.76 1.04
C LYS A 12 -4.71 10.87 0.24
N THR A 13 -5.03 11.97 0.92
CA THR A 13 -5.62 13.15 0.31
C THR A 13 -4.75 14.39 0.55
N PHE A 14 -4.64 15.25 -0.47
CA PHE A 14 -4.06 16.58 -0.40
C PHE A 14 -5.12 17.60 -0.83
N GLY A 15 -5.78 18.23 0.15
CA GLY A 15 -6.91 19.12 -0.12
C GLY A 15 -8.07 18.36 -0.78
N PRO A 16 -8.60 18.80 -1.94
CA PRO A 16 -9.63 18.06 -2.66
C PRO A 16 -9.08 16.84 -3.42
N THR A 17 -7.77 16.73 -3.59
CA THR A 17 -7.16 15.68 -4.42
C THR A 17 -6.93 14.41 -3.61
N ARG A 18 -7.55 13.31 -4.02
CA ARG A 18 -7.29 11.97 -3.48
C ARG A 18 -6.12 11.33 -4.24
N ALA A 19 -4.94 11.39 -3.65
CA ALA A 19 -3.68 10.93 -4.25
C ALA A 19 -3.44 9.43 -4.10
N LEU A 20 -3.98 8.81 -3.04
CA LEU A 20 -4.05 7.36 -2.90
C LEU A 20 -5.48 7.03 -2.47
N ASP A 21 -6.10 6.07 -3.14
CA ASP A 21 -7.50 5.73 -2.94
C ASP A 21 -7.66 4.24 -2.65
N GLY A 22 -7.73 3.88 -1.36
CA GLY A 22 -8.10 2.55 -0.92
C GLY A 22 -7.06 1.47 -1.26
N LEU A 23 -5.79 1.70 -0.90
CA LEU A 23 -4.74 0.70 -1.11
C LEU A 23 -4.83 -0.42 -0.06
N ASP A 24 -5.09 -1.64 -0.55
CA ASP A 24 -4.83 -2.90 0.15
C ASP A 24 -3.50 -3.48 -0.34
N LEU A 25 -2.62 -3.86 0.59
CA LEU A 25 -1.32 -4.44 0.26
C LEU A 25 -0.89 -5.44 1.34
N GLU A 26 -0.42 -6.61 0.92
CA GLU A 26 0.33 -7.53 1.77
C GLU A 26 1.69 -7.79 1.14
N VAL A 27 2.76 -7.69 1.92
CA VAL A 27 4.13 -8.04 1.51
C VAL A 27 4.65 -9.10 2.45
N ALA A 28 5.10 -10.23 1.89
CA ALA A 28 5.66 -11.33 2.66
C ALA A 28 7.09 -11.02 3.16
N THR A 29 7.51 -11.65 4.25
CA THR A 29 8.90 -11.57 4.72
C THR A 29 9.86 -12.05 3.63
N GLY A 30 10.80 -11.19 3.23
CA GLY A 30 11.79 -11.46 2.19
C GLY A 30 11.35 -11.12 0.77
N GLU A 31 10.12 -10.64 0.57
CA GLU A 31 9.63 -10.17 -0.72
C GLU A 31 10.22 -8.79 -1.07
N VAL A 32 10.62 -8.63 -2.34
CA VAL A 32 10.94 -7.32 -2.92
C VAL A 32 9.73 -6.86 -3.71
N HIS A 33 9.03 -5.87 -3.17
CA HIS A 33 7.83 -5.29 -3.77
C HIS A 33 8.14 -3.90 -4.32
N GLY A 34 7.77 -3.63 -5.58
CA GLY A 34 8.03 -2.34 -6.24
C GLY A 34 6.82 -1.87 -7.03
N TYR A 35 6.45 -0.60 -6.82
CA TYR A 35 5.50 0.10 -7.67
C TYR A 35 6.26 0.94 -8.70
N LEU A 36 5.84 0.88 -9.95
CA LEU A 36 6.30 1.75 -11.02
C LEU A 36 5.09 2.53 -11.54
N GLY A 37 5.24 3.84 -11.64
CA GLY A 37 4.23 4.77 -12.13
C GLY A 37 4.83 5.74 -13.13
#